data_AF-A0A0G4E9X7-F1
#
_entry.id   AF-A0A0G4E9X7-F1
#
_cell.length_a   1.000
_cell.length_b   1.000
_cell.length_c   1.000
_cell.angle_alpha   90.00
_cell.angle_beta   90.00
_cell.angle_gamma   90.00
#
_symmetry.space_group_name_H-M   'P 1'
#
loop_
_entity.id
_entity.type
_entity.pdbx_description
1 polymer ?
#
loop_
_entity_poly.entity_id
_entity_poly.type
_entity_poly.pdbx_seq_one_letter_code
_entity_poly.pdbx_strand_id
1 'polypeptide(L)'
;MPLSIFLCILCHSVVLAFPRLIPVACRTGKLISKLRTLLCSSSSSSTAIPSQGLQMNTGQGSSERLESPLVWIDLEMTGLDTAKDMIIEAAVVVTDGQLERVIEGPDLVIYAPDSLLDSMDEWCTKHHGESGLTDKVRRSTMSLSDAEEQILAFIRQHAQEREAPLAGNSVHVDRRFLVKDMPKLERYLHYRIVDVSTVKELCRRWYPALTPPLKKGRHRALEDIRESIEELKFYRSNVFREVEPSVGLPKHP
;
A
#
# COMPACT_ATOMS: atom_id res chain seq x y z
N MET A 1 -25.08 49.60 47.52
CA MET A 1 -24.40 48.63 46.62
C MET A 1 -22.91 48.69 46.93
N PRO A 2 -22.25 47.55 47.15
CA PRO A 2 -21.27 47.41 48.23
C PRO A 2 -19.80 47.42 47.79
N LEU A 3 -18.97 47.85 48.76
CA LEU A 3 -17.63 47.37 49.19
C LEU A 3 -16.49 47.25 48.14
N SER A 4 -15.36 47.97 48.26
CA SER A 4 -14.29 47.87 49.29
C SER A 4 -13.54 46.53 49.30
N ILE A 5 -12.22 46.35 49.46
CA ILE A 5 -10.94 47.10 49.62
C ILE A 5 -9.84 45.99 49.41
N PHE A 6 -8.58 46.38 49.20
CA PHE A 6 -7.32 45.75 49.68
C PHE A 6 -6.26 45.30 48.66
N LEU A 7 -5.38 46.27 48.42
CA LEU A 7 -3.93 46.30 48.27
C LEU A 7 -3.06 45.19 48.96
N CYS A 8 -1.96 44.85 48.26
CA CYS A 8 -0.55 44.72 48.74
C CYS A 8 0.11 43.35 49.09
N ILE A 9 1.27 43.15 48.42
CA ILE A 9 2.60 42.65 48.91
C ILE A 9 2.98 41.15 48.72
N LEU A 10 3.82 40.93 47.70
CA LEU A 10 5.18 40.31 47.71
C LEU A 10 5.59 39.37 48.88
N CYS A 11 6.06 38.16 48.57
CA CYS A 11 7.42 37.70 48.93
C CYS A 11 7.82 36.31 48.35
N HIS A 12 8.98 36.30 47.68
CA HIS A 12 10.10 35.32 47.71
C HIS A 12 9.90 33.78 47.60
N SER A 13 10.44 33.26 46.48
CA SER A 13 11.49 32.24 46.34
C SER A 13 11.71 31.19 47.45
N VAL A 14 11.57 29.89 47.10
CA VAL A 14 12.50 28.82 47.55
C VAL A 14 12.61 27.72 46.47
N VAL A 15 13.86 27.45 46.11
CA VAL A 15 14.44 26.37 45.30
C VAL A 15 14.15 24.99 45.91
N LEU A 16 13.93 23.93 45.11
CA LEU A 16 14.52 22.60 45.36
C LEU A 16 14.49 21.73 44.10
N ALA A 17 15.70 21.31 43.69
CA ALA A 17 15.99 20.35 42.64
C ALA A 17 15.70 18.91 43.08
N PHE A 18 15.32 18.04 42.14
CA PHE A 18 15.40 16.58 42.29
C PHE A 18 15.84 15.92 40.98
N PRO A 19 17.01 15.25 40.94
CA PRO A 19 17.35 14.30 39.88
C PRO A 19 16.96 12.89 40.32
N ARG A 20 16.40 12.08 39.41
CA ARG A 20 16.40 10.62 39.56
C ARG A 20 16.74 9.94 38.24
N LEU A 21 18.01 9.52 38.18
CA LEU A 21 18.51 8.38 37.43
C LEU A 21 17.82 7.09 37.89
N ILE A 22 17.32 6.27 36.97
CA ILE A 22 17.10 4.82 37.15
C ILE A 22 17.41 4.12 35.80
N PRO A 23 18.02 2.92 35.79
CA PRO A 23 19.07 2.55 34.86
C PRO A 23 18.65 1.62 33.72
N VAL A 24 19.54 1.55 32.73
CA VAL A 24 19.61 0.51 31.69
C VAL A 24 19.87 -0.85 32.36
N ALA A 25 18.93 -1.78 32.20
CA ALA A 25 19.11 -3.19 32.56
C ALA A 25 19.21 -4.04 31.28
N CYS A 26 20.45 -4.44 30.99
CA CYS A 26 20.81 -5.51 30.08
C CYS A 26 20.17 -6.83 30.55
N ARG A 27 19.44 -7.54 29.68
CA ARG A 27 19.04 -8.94 29.92
C ARG A 27 19.53 -9.83 28.78
N THR A 28 20.65 -10.47 29.04
CA THR A 28 21.13 -11.68 28.37
C THR A 28 20.31 -12.90 28.82
N GLY A 29 19.90 -13.71 27.85
CA GLY A 29 19.91 -15.19 27.92
C GLY A 29 18.85 -15.90 28.78
N LYS A 30 17.95 -16.63 28.11
CA LYS A 30 17.65 -18.05 28.39
C LYS A 30 16.70 -18.60 27.32
N LEU A 31 17.29 -19.30 26.35
CA LEU A 31 16.59 -20.16 25.40
C LEU A 31 16.49 -21.54 26.07
N ILE A 32 15.27 -22.02 26.36
CA ILE A 32 15.04 -23.41 26.77
C ILE A 32 14.17 -24.08 25.72
N SER A 33 14.81 -25.01 25.03
CA SER A 33 14.26 -26.03 24.14
C SER A 33 13.29 -26.96 24.87
N LYS A 34 12.14 -27.26 24.26
CA LYS A 34 11.43 -28.52 24.48
C LYS A 34 11.07 -29.15 23.13
N LEU A 35 11.97 -30.00 22.66
CA LEU A 35 11.64 -31.11 21.77
C LEU A 35 10.75 -32.09 22.55
N ARG A 36 9.65 -32.53 21.97
CA ARG A 36 9.02 -33.81 22.30
C ARG A 36 8.64 -34.53 21.01
N THR A 37 9.48 -35.51 20.67
CA THR A 37 9.19 -36.61 19.76
C THR A 37 8.25 -37.58 20.47
N LEU A 38 7.18 -38.02 19.82
CA LEU A 38 6.59 -39.33 20.07
C LEU A 38 6.22 -39.98 18.74
N LEU A 39 6.89 -41.11 18.51
CA LEU A 39 6.66 -42.11 17.47
C LEU A 39 5.65 -43.15 17.99
N CYS A 40 5.17 -43.97 17.04
CA CYS A 40 4.47 -45.25 17.20
C CYS A 40 2.99 -45.16 17.64
N SER A 41 2.07 -45.98 17.15
CA SER A 41 2.08 -47.01 16.10
C SER A 41 0.64 -47.48 15.88
N SER A 42 0.39 -47.98 14.68
CA SER A 42 -0.71 -48.83 14.23
C SER A 42 -1.47 -49.64 15.31
N SER A 43 -2.80 -49.61 15.23
CA SER A 43 -3.61 -50.82 15.35
C SER A 43 -4.94 -50.69 14.61
N SER A 44 -5.21 -51.75 13.86
CA SER A 44 -6.41 -52.09 13.11
C SER A 44 -7.63 -52.26 14.01
N SER A 45 -8.78 -51.75 13.57
CA SER A 45 -10.05 -52.45 13.77
C SER A 45 -11.08 -52.02 12.73
N SER A 46 -11.57 -53.03 12.02
CA SER A 46 -12.69 -52.99 11.09
C SER A 46 -13.98 -52.64 11.81
N THR A 47 -14.80 -51.75 11.25
CA THR A 47 -16.26 -51.81 11.43
C THR A 47 -16.97 -50.94 10.38
N ALA A 48 -17.96 -51.58 9.75
CA ALA A 48 -19.19 -51.03 9.17
C ALA A 48 -19.12 -49.82 8.22
N ILE A 49 -19.45 -50.08 6.95
CA ILE A 49 -19.85 -49.08 5.96
C ILE A 49 -21.31 -48.67 6.23
N PRO A 50 -21.62 -47.38 6.47
CA PRO A 50 -22.92 -46.83 6.18
C PRO A 50 -22.85 -46.10 4.83
N SER A 51 -23.74 -46.49 3.91
CA SER A 51 -24.02 -45.77 2.67
C SER A 51 -24.53 -44.36 2.99
N GLN A 52 -23.63 -43.38 2.96
CA GLN A 52 -23.99 -41.96 2.97
C GLN A 52 -23.88 -41.44 1.54
N GLY A 53 -24.97 -40.85 1.07
CA GLY A 53 -25.07 -40.25 -0.25
C GLY A 53 -23.96 -39.22 -0.46
N LEU A 54 -23.43 -39.22 -1.68
CA LEU A 54 -22.56 -38.18 -2.21
C LEU A 54 -23.30 -36.83 -2.13
N GLN A 55 -23.15 -36.12 -1.01
CA GLN A 55 -23.34 -34.68 -1.02
C GLN A 55 -22.11 -34.12 -1.73
N MET A 56 -22.30 -33.79 -3.01
CA MET A 56 -21.40 -32.93 -3.74
C MET A 56 -21.35 -31.59 -2.99
N ASN A 57 -20.32 -31.45 -2.15
CA ASN A 57 -19.97 -30.20 -1.53
C ASN A 57 -19.47 -29.30 -2.66
N THR A 58 -20.41 -28.60 -3.31
CA THR A 58 -20.08 -27.47 -4.17
C THR A 58 -19.61 -26.38 -3.23
N GLY A 59 -18.30 -26.41 -2.94
CA GLY A 59 -17.61 -25.29 -2.35
C GLY A 59 -17.77 -24.12 -3.31
N GLN A 60 -18.84 -23.35 -3.12
CA GLN A 60 -18.93 -21.99 -3.58
C GLN A 60 -17.78 -21.27 -2.88
N GLY A 61 -16.66 -21.12 -3.60
CA GLY A 61 -15.65 -20.14 -3.25
C GLY A 61 -16.30 -18.78 -3.37
N SER A 62 -16.96 -18.32 -2.31
CA SER A 62 -17.29 -16.91 -2.17
C SER A 62 -15.96 -16.18 -2.22
N SER A 63 -15.75 -15.41 -3.28
CA SER A 63 -14.67 -14.41 -3.33
C SER A 63 -14.85 -13.53 -2.10
N GLU A 64 -14.08 -13.81 -1.03
CA GLU A 64 -14.10 -12.99 0.16
C GLU A 64 -13.60 -11.61 -0.23
N ARG A 65 -14.55 -10.67 -0.31
CA ARG A 65 -14.31 -9.27 -0.61
C ARG A 65 -13.25 -8.72 0.34
N LEU A 66 -12.31 -7.96 -0.20
CA LEU A 66 -11.26 -7.35 0.59
C LEU A 66 -11.86 -6.35 1.58
N GLU A 67 -11.43 -6.41 2.83
CA GLU A 67 -11.81 -5.41 3.82
C GLU A 67 -10.94 -4.16 3.66
N SER A 68 -11.58 -2.99 3.53
CA SER A 68 -10.92 -1.69 3.35
C SER A 68 -9.86 -1.68 2.24
N PRO A 69 -10.24 -2.03 0.99
CA PRO A 69 -9.28 -2.22 -0.09
C PRO A 69 -8.51 -0.95 -0.45
N LEU A 70 -7.27 -1.12 -0.87
CA LEU A 70 -6.44 -0.09 -1.51
C LEU A 70 -6.18 -0.50 -2.96
N VAL A 71 -6.34 0.44 -3.89
CA VAL A 71 -5.99 0.24 -5.30
C VAL A 71 -4.67 0.93 -5.56
N TRP A 72 -3.63 0.14 -5.79
CA TRP A 72 -2.29 0.59 -6.09
C TRP A 72 -2.10 0.71 -7.59
N ILE A 73 -1.70 1.88 -8.06
CA ILE A 73 -1.38 2.12 -9.47
C ILE A 73 -0.06 2.88 -9.52
N ASP A 74 0.76 2.50 -10.50
CA ASP A 74 1.96 3.21 -10.91
C ASP A 74 1.90 3.35 -12.43
N LEU A 75 2.23 4.54 -12.91
CA LEU A 75 2.19 4.90 -14.32
C LEU A 75 3.58 5.30 -14.78
N GLU A 76 3.96 4.84 -15.96
CA GLU A 76 5.05 5.44 -16.71
C GLU A 76 4.47 6.40 -17.74
N MET A 77 5.04 7.60 -17.83
CA MET A 77 4.59 8.66 -18.74
C MET A 77 5.74 9.12 -19.64
N THR A 78 5.38 9.77 -20.74
CA THR A 78 6.35 10.45 -21.63
C THR A 78 6.98 11.69 -21.00
N GLY A 79 6.43 12.15 -19.87
CA GLY A 79 6.88 13.33 -19.12
C GLY A 79 5.90 13.68 -17.99
N LEU A 80 6.02 14.89 -17.43
CA LEU A 80 5.23 15.34 -16.27
C LEU A 80 4.20 16.44 -16.60
N ASP A 81 4.14 16.91 -17.85
CA ASP A 81 3.19 17.90 -18.32
C ASP A 81 1.93 17.21 -18.84
N THR A 82 0.91 17.09 -17.99
CA THR A 82 -0.38 16.48 -18.35
C THR A 82 -1.01 17.07 -19.61
N ALA A 83 -0.70 18.30 -20.03
CA ALA A 83 -1.27 18.86 -21.26
C ALA A 83 -0.66 18.27 -22.54
N LYS A 84 0.56 17.72 -22.47
CA LYS A 84 1.34 17.25 -23.63
C LYS A 84 1.67 15.76 -23.54
N ASP A 85 1.96 15.30 -22.34
CA ASP A 85 2.41 13.95 -22.06
C ASP A 85 1.26 12.95 -21.95
N MET A 86 1.60 11.68 -22.10
CA MET A 86 0.67 10.55 -22.09
C MET A 86 1.19 9.40 -21.24
N ILE A 87 0.27 8.62 -20.68
CA ILE A 87 0.54 7.33 -20.05
C ILE A 87 0.99 6.31 -21.12
N ILE A 88 2.13 5.65 -20.88
CA ILE A 88 2.74 4.64 -21.76
C ILE A 88 2.92 3.27 -21.10
N GLU A 89 2.86 3.21 -19.76
CA GLU A 89 2.73 1.95 -19.01
C GLU A 89 1.80 2.18 -17.82
N ALA A 90 1.00 1.16 -17.48
CA ALA A 90 0.16 1.19 -16.30
C ALA A 90 0.11 -0.20 -15.67
N ALA A 91 0.45 -0.28 -14.39
CA ALA A 91 0.23 -1.49 -13.59
C ALA A 91 -0.78 -1.23 -12.48
N VAL A 92 -1.48 -2.28 -12.05
CA VAL A 92 -2.43 -2.21 -10.94
C VAL A 92 -2.31 -3.41 -10.01
N VAL A 93 -2.38 -3.15 -8.71
CA VAL A 93 -2.47 -4.16 -7.64
C VAL A 93 -3.59 -3.74 -6.68
N VAL A 94 -4.34 -4.71 -6.14
CA VAL A 94 -5.29 -4.44 -5.05
C VAL A 94 -4.80 -5.13 -3.79
N THR A 95 -4.79 -4.42 -2.67
CA THR A 95 -4.54 -5.00 -1.35
C THR A 95 -5.75 -4.87 -0.44
N ASP A 96 -5.81 -5.68 0.62
CA ASP A 96 -6.63 -5.31 1.78
C ASP A 96 -6.03 -4.11 2.53
N GLY A 97 -6.77 -3.58 3.49
CA GLY A 97 -6.34 -2.43 4.30
C GLY A 97 -5.18 -2.71 5.26
N GLN A 98 -4.80 -3.98 5.45
CA GLN A 98 -3.66 -4.38 6.28
C GLN A 98 -2.40 -4.66 5.44
N LEU A 99 -2.49 -4.58 4.12
CA LEU A 99 -1.43 -4.87 3.14
C LEU A 99 -1.02 -6.36 3.11
N GLU A 100 -1.85 -7.26 3.62
CA GLU A 100 -1.51 -8.68 3.75
C GLU A 100 -1.92 -9.46 2.51
N ARG A 101 -3.19 -9.35 2.09
CA ARG A 101 -3.63 -9.87 0.80
C ARG A 101 -3.17 -8.91 -0.30
N VAL A 102 -2.41 -9.43 -1.25
CA VAL A 102 -1.92 -8.69 -2.43
C VAL A 102 -2.39 -9.43 -3.68
N ILE A 103 -3.18 -8.76 -4.51
CA ILE A 103 -3.73 -9.32 -5.75
C ILE A 103 -3.20 -8.49 -6.91
N GLU A 104 -2.31 -9.09 -7.71
CA GLU A 104 -1.75 -8.46 -8.89
C GLU A 104 -2.76 -8.46 -10.03
N GLY A 105 -2.89 -7.32 -10.71
CA GLY A 105 -3.75 -7.13 -11.86
C GLY A 105 -2.95 -6.94 -13.16
N PRO A 106 -3.56 -6.30 -14.16
CA PRO A 106 -2.89 -5.98 -15.41
C PRO A 106 -1.59 -5.16 -15.24
N ASP A 107 -0.55 -5.53 -16.01
CA ASP A 107 0.67 -4.75 -16.30
C ASP A 107 0.67 -4.48 -17.82
N LEU A 108 0.28 -3.26 -18.20
CA LEU A 108 -0.09 -2.92 -19.57
C LEU A 108 0.85 -1.86 -20.14
N VAL A 109 1.48 -2.17 -21.27
CA VAL A 109 2.19 -1.19 -22.09
C VAL A 109 1.24 -0.61 -23.11
N ILE A 110 1.10 0.71 -23.12
CA ILE A 110 0.13 1.44 -23.94
C ILE A 110 0.84 2.04 -25.15
N TYR A 111 0.21 1.96 -26.32
CA TYR A 111 0.75 2.53 -27.56
C TYR A 111 0.81 4.06 -27.49
N ALA A 112 1.92 4.62 -27.95
CA ALA A 112 2.08 6.05 -28.25
C ALA A 112 2.78 6.23 -29.61
N PRO A 113 2.45 7.28 -30.37
CA PRO A 113 3.07 7.55 -31.66
C PRO A 113 4.53 7.99 -31.49
N ASP A 114 5.38 7.70 -32.48
CA ASP A 114 6.79 8.09 -32.47
C ASP A 114 6.97 9.61 -32.30
N SER A 115 6.07 10.43 -32.86
CA SER A 115 6.13 11.88 -32.67
C SER A 115 6.05 12.32 -31.20
N LEU A 116 5.39 11.54 -30.34
CA LEU A 116 5.34 11.81 -28.90
C LEU A 116 6.59 11.26 -28.21
N LEU A 117 7.00 10.02 -28.54
CA LEU A 117 8.19 9.39 -27.98
C LEU A 117 9.48 10.17 -28.27
N ASP A 118 9.59 10.70 -29.49
CA ASP A 118 10.73 11.50 -29.94
C ASP A 118 10.71 12.92 -29.33
N SER A 119 9.61 13.32 -28.68
CA SER A 119 9.47 14.62 -28.00
C SER A 119 9.72 14.54 -26.49
N MET A 120 10.00 13.35 -25.95
CA MET A 120 10.36 13.16 -24.55
C MET A 120 11.64 13.94 -24.19
N ASP A 121 11.75 14.34 -22.93
CA ASP A 121 12.99 14.95 -22.45
C ASP A 121 14.13 13.93 -22.36
N GLU A 122 15.36 14.42 -22.15
CA GLU A 122 16.56 13.57 -22.09
C GLU A 122 16.46 12.49 -21.01
N TRP A 123 15.81 12.79 -19.88
CA TRP A 123 15.66 11.85 -18.78
C TRP A 123 14.72 10.71 -19.18
N CYS A 124 13.52 11.03 -19.67
CA CYS A 124 12.53 10.05 -20.13
C CYS A 124 13.08 9.22 -21.30
N THR A 125 13.71 9.83 -22.32
CA THR A 125 14.28 9.10 -23.45
C THR A 125 15.33 8.08 -23.00
N LYS A 126 16.25 8.48 -22.11
CA LYS A 126 17.27 7.57 -21.61
C LYS A 126 16.65 6.46 -20.77
N HIS A 127 15.80 6.83 -19.83
CA HIS A 127 15.24 5.93 -18.84
C HIS A 127 14.36 4.85 -19.47
N HIS A 128 13.42 5.26 -20.32
CA HIS A 128 12.53 4.37 -21.05
C HIS A 128 13.25 3.58 -22.14
N GLY A 129 14.39 4.08 -22.62
CA GLY A 129 15.29 3.35 -23.53
C GLY A 129 16.02 2.21 -22.82
N GLU A 130 16.65 2.50 -21.68
CA GLU A 130 17.41 1.51 -20.88
C GLU A 130 16.52 0.41 -20.30
N SER A 131 15.28 0.72 -19.91
CA SER A 131 14.29 -0.27 -19.45
C SER A 131 13.69 -1.10 -20.59
N GLY A 132 13.90 -0.68 -21.84
CA GLY A 132 13.28 -1.26 -23.05
C GLY A 132 11.79 -0.91 -23.20
N LEU A 133 11.25 0.00 -22.37
CA LEU A 133 9.85 0.41 -22.44
C LEU A 133 9.52 1.09 -23.76
N THR A 134 10.36 2.01 -24.25
CA THR A 134 10.13 2.73 -25.52
C THR A 134 9.86 1.77 -26.68
N ASP A 135 10.65 0.71 -26.76
CA ASP A 135 10.51 -0.31 -27.80
C ASP A 135 9.26 -1.18 -27.62
N LYS A 136 8.83 -1.44 -26.38
CA LYS A 136 7.56 -2.11 -26.12
C LYS A 136 6.38 -1.23 -26.50
N VAL A 137 6.44 0.07 -26.22
CA VAL A 137 5.40 1.05 -26.57
C VAL A 137 5.19 1.10 -28.08
N ARG A 138 6.27 1.19 -28.86
CA ARG A 138 6.21 1.16 -30.34
C ARG A 138 5.55 -0.10 -30.91
N ARG A 139 5.74 -1.25 -30.24
CA ARG A 139 5.16 -2.53 -30.64
C ARG A 139 3.77 -2.78 -30.05
N SER A 140 3.34 -1.96 -29.08
CA SER A 140 2.06 -2.16 -28.43
C SER A 140 0.92 -1.85 -29.40
N THR A 141 -0.14 -2.65 -29.30
CA THR A 141 -1.43 -2.37 -29.96
C THR A 141 -2.49 -1.93 -28.95
N MET A 142 -2.11 -1.77 -27.68
CA MET A 142 -3.01 -1.41 -26.59
C MET A 142 -3.34 0.08 -26.66
N SER A 143 -4.62 0.43 -26.82
CA SER A 143 -5.06 1.81 -26.70
C SER A 143 -5.24 2.22 -25.23
N LEU A 144 -5.21 3.53 -24.94
CA LEU A 144 -5.53 4.06 -23.61
C LEU A 144 -6.92 3.61 -23.13
N SER A 145 -7.92 3.58 -24.02
CA SER A 145 -9.28 3.18 -23.67
C SER A 145 -9.36 1.70 -23.31
N ASP A 146 -8.68 0.83 -24.07
CA ASP A 146 -8.67 -0.60 -23.80
C ASP A 146 -7.92 -0.91 -22.48
N ALA A 147 -6.86 -0.16 -22.19
CA ALA A 147 -6.14 -0.26 -20.93
C ALA A 147 -7.00 0.19 -19.75
N GLU A 148 -7.69 1.33 -19.88
CA GLU A 148 -8.64 1.83 -18.87
C GLU A 148 -9.71 0.77 -18.56
N GLU A 149 -10.29 0.17 -19.60
CA GLU A 149 -11.36 -0.82 -19.44
C GLU A 149 -10.87 -2.11 -18.77
N GLN A 150 -9.68 -2.59 -19.10
CA GLN A 150 -9.08 -3.76 -18.46
C GLN A 150 -8.75 -3.52 -16.99
N ILE A 151 -8.13 -2.38 -16.66
CA ILE A 151 -7.81 -2.01 -15.28
C ILE A 151 -9.10 -1.85 -14.47
N LEU A 152 -10.11 -1.17 -15.02
CA LEU A 152 -11.39 -0.98 -14.36
C LEU A 152 -12.16 -2.30 -14.17
N ALA A 153 -12.12 -3.20 -15.15
CA ALA A 153 -12.72 -4.53 -15.04
C ALA A 153 -12.05 -5.38 -13.96
N PHE A 154 -10.74 -5.27 -13.80
CA PHE A 154 -10.01 -5.90 -12.70
C PHE A 154 -10.42 -5.32 -11.34
N ILE A 155 -10.38 -4.00 -11.18
CA ILE A 155 -10.70 -3.34 -9.89
C ILE A 155 -12.13 -3.68 -9.42
N ARG A 156 -13.10 -3.75 -10.34
CA ARG A 156 -14.49 -4.10 -10.04
C ARG A 156 -14.67 -5.48 -9.40
N GLN A 157 -13.71 -6.38 -9.55
CA GLN A 157 -13.73 -7.70 -8.92
C GLN A 157 -13.34 -7.65 -7.43
N HIS A 158 -12.72 -6.55 -7.00
CA HIS A 158 -12.05 -6.46 -5.69
C HIS A 158 -12.49 -5.27 -4.83
N ALA A 159 -13.06 -4.21 -5.43
CA ALA A 159 -13.56 -3.04 -4.72
C ALA A 159 -14.84 -2.50 -5.38
N GLN A 160 -15.73 -1.91 -4.59
CA GLN A 160 -16.89 -1.16 -5.07
C GLN A 160 -16.52 0.25 -5.53
N GLU A 161 -17.43 0.85 -6.29
CA GLU A 161 -17.30 2.25 -6.71
C GLU A 161 -17.21 3.17 -5.49
N ARG A 162 -16.27 4.11 -5.53
CA ARG A 162 -15.93 5.06 -4.47
C ARG A 162 -15.50 4.43 -3.14
N GLU A 163 -15.22 3.12 -3.09
CA GLU A 163 -14.74 2.46 -1.87
C GLU A 163 -13.23 2.66 -1.66
N ALA A 164 -12.42 2.24 -2.63
CA ALA A 164 -10.97 2.19 -2.47
C ALA A 164 -10.30 3.53 -2.86
N PRO A 165 -9.44 4.10 -1.99
CA PRO A 165 -8.54 5.19 -2.40
C PRO A 165 -7.42 4.65 -3.31
N LEU A 166 -6.89 5.55 -4.13
CA LEU A 166 -5.69 5.31 -4.92
C LEU A 166 -4.45 5.32 -4.01
N ALA A 167 -3.57 4.34 -4.14
CA ALA A 167 -2.37 4.17 -3.33
C ALA A 167 -1.11 4.07 -4.20
N GLY A 168 0.02 4.54 -3.68
CA GLY A 168 1.31 4.50 -4.38
C GLY A 168 2.30 5.52 -3.82
N ASN A 169 3.53 5.54 -4.34
CA ASN A 169 4.48 6.61 -4.03
C ASN A 169 4.22 7.82 -4.92
N SER A 170 4.06 9.00 -4.32
CA SER A 170 3.84 10.25 -5.09
C SER A 170 2.62 10.17 -6.00
N VAL A 171 1.64 9.34 -5.62
CA VAL A 171 0.52 8.90 -6.47
C VAL A 171 -0.46 10.02 -6.86
N HIS A 172 -0.29 11.21 -6.27
CA HIS A 172 -0.96 12.42 -6.71
C HIS A 172 -0.54 12.82 -8.14
N VAL A 173 0.68 12.47 -8.58
CA VAL A 173 1.13 12.69 -9.96
C VAL A 173 0.37 11.76 -10.91
N ASP A 174 0.33 10.46 -10.61
CA ASP A 174 -0.45 9.48 -11.39
C ASP A 174 -1.92 9.88 -11.49
N ARG A 175 -2.50 10.32 -10.37
CA ARG A 175 -3.90 10.76 -10.35
C ARG A 175 -4.16 11.90 -11.34
N ARG A 176 -3.22 12.83 -11.54
CA ARG A 176 -3.40 13.92 -12.51
C ARG A 176 -3.50 13.39 -13.94
N PHE A 177 -2.74 12.35 -14.29
CA PHE A 177 -2.86 11.68 -15.57
C PHE A 177 -4.15 10.87 -15.66
N LEU A 178 -4.55 10.13 -14.61
CA LEU A 178 -5.82 9.40 -14.60
C LEU A 178 -7.04 10.32 -14.82
N VAL A 179 -7.06 11.53 -14.23
CA VAL A 179 -8.14 12.51 -14.45
C VAL A 179 -8.33 12.84 -15.94
N LYS A 180 -7.23 12.92 -16.70
CA LYS A 180 -7.23 13.28 -18.11
C LYS A 180 -7.43 12.06 -19.02
N ASP A 181 -6.59 11.04 -18.84
CA ASP A 181 -6.39 9.95 -19.79
C ASP A 181 -7.25 8.71 -19.46
N MET A 182 -7.63 8.52 -18.19
CA MET A 182 -8.46 7.40 -17.73
C MET A 182 -9.59 7.87 -16.78
N PRO A 183 -10.49 8.75 -17.24
CA PRO A 183 -11.46 9.42 -16.39
C PRO A 183 -12.59 8.52 -15.86
N LYS A 184 -12.92 7.40 -16.51
CA LYS A 184 -13.86 6.40 -15.97
C LYS A 184 -13.22 5.67 -14.78
N LEU A 185 -11.95 5.30 -14.90
CA LEU A 185 -11.18 4.69 -13.83
C LEU A 185 -11.04 5.64 -12.64
N GLU A 186 -10.62 6.88 -12.87
CA GLU A 186 -10.48 7.89 -11.80
C GLU A 186 -11.79 8.09 -11.03
N ARG A 187 -12.92 8.19 -11.75
CA ARG A 187 -14.25 8.33 -11.14
C ARG A 187 -14.69 7.08 -10.38
N TYR A 188 -14.15 5.91 -10.68
CA TYR A 188 -14.49 4.71 -9.93
C TYR A 188 -13.81 4.70 -8.54
N LEU A 189 -12.63 5.29 -8.44
CA LEU A 189 -11.85 5.36 -7.21
C LEU A 189 -12.40 6.41 -6.23
N HIS A 190 -12.10 6.25 -4.94
CA HIS A 190 -12.38 7.27 -3.94
C HIS A 190 -11.54 8.54 -4.19
N TYR A 191 -12.02 9.72 -3.76
CA TYR A 191 -11.34 11.00 -4.01
C TYR A 191 -10.01 11.17 -3.25
N ARG A 192 -9.85 10.43 -2.14
CA ARG A 192 -8.60 10.43 -1.34
C ARG A 192 -7.54 9.56 -2.00
N ILE A 193 -6.30 9.81 -1.59
CA ILE A 193 -5.14 8.99 -1.92
C ILE A 193 -4.44 8.53 -0.63
N VAL A 194 -3.77 7.39 -0.72
CA VAL A 194 -2.78 6.92 0.27
C VAL A 194 -1.40 7.07 -0.37
N ASP A 195 -0.76 8.21 -0.11
CA ASP A 195 0.53 8.54 -0.70
C ASP A 195 1.67 8.11 0.24
N VAL A 196 2.38 7.04 -0.14
CA VAL A 196 3.52 6.50 0.63
C VAL A 196 4.64 7.53 0.75
N SER A 197 4.81 8.40 -0.26
CA SER A 197 5.83 9.46 -0.22
C SER A 197 5.53 10.51 0.86
N THR A 198 4.27 10.70 1.25
CA THR A 198 3.93 11.54 2.41
C THR A 198 4.53 10.96 3.68
N VAL A 199 4.35 9.66 3.92
CA VAL A 199 4.89 8.97 5.10
C VAL A 199 6.42 8.96 5.08
N LYS A 200 7.03 8.71 3.92
CA LYS A 200 8.48 8.81 3.70
C LYS A 200 9.04 10.17 4.11
N GLU A 201 8.42 11.26 3.65
CA GLU A 201 8.88 12.62 3.97
C GLU A 201 8.70 12.99 5.44
N LEU A 202 7.66 12.47 6.11
CA LEU A 202 7.51 12.59 7.56
C LEU A 202 8.58 11.80 8.31
N CYS A 203 8.85 10.55 7.89
CA CYS A 203 9.88 9.71 8.49
C CYS A 203 11.27 10.33 8.37
N ARG A 204 11.61 10.89 7.20
CA ARG A 204 12.88 11.58 6.99
C ARG A 204 13.13 12.73 7.96
N ARG A 205 12.06 13.41 8.42
CA ARG A 205 12.16 14.56 9.34
C ARG A 205 12.06 14.16 10.80
N TRP A 206 11.15 13.26 11.13
CA TRP A 206 10.82 12.92 12.52
C TRP A 206 11.60 11.71 13.03
N TYR A 207 12.07 10.85 12.13
CA TYR A 207 12.78 9.59 12.43
C TYR A 207 14.05 9.46 11.57
N PRO A 208 15.01 10.40 11.64
CA PRO A 208 16.16 10.45 10.72
C PRO A 208 17.12 9.26 10.80
N ALA A 209 17.06 8.47 11.87
CA ALA A 209 17.84 7.23 12.00
C ALA A 209 17.18 6.01 11.33
N LEU A 210 15.90 6.12 10.94
CA LEU A 210 15.18 5.04 10.29
C LEU A 210 15.61 4.94 8.82
N THR A 211 16.06 3.75 8.41
CA THR A 211 16.50 3.49 7.04
C THR A 211 15.47 2.61 6.33
N PRO A 212 14.61 3.16 5.45
CA PRO A 212 13.68 2.36 4.66
C PRO A 212 14.43 1.47 3.66
N PRO A 213 13.79 0.38 3.19
CA PRO A 213 14.38 -0.48 2.17
C PRO A 213 14.76 0.33 0.92
N LEU A 214 15.94 0.05 0.38
CA LEU A 214 16.38 0.67 -0.87
C LEU A 214 15.55 0.12 -2.03
N LYS A 215 14.95 1.02 -2.80
CA LYS A 215 14.33 0.69 -4.07
C LYS A 215 15.37 0.12 -5.03
N LYS A 216 15.04 -0.97 -5.71
CA LYS A 216 15.95 -1.60 -6.69
C LYS A 216 15.96 -0.83 -8.00
N GLY A 217 14.98 0.06 -8.24
CA GLY A 217 14.96 0.97 -9.37
C GLY A 217 14.99 0.24 -10.70
N ARG A 218 14.09 -0.75 -10.87
CA ARG A 218 13.95 -1.45 -12.15
C ARG A 218 13.00 -0.74 -13.10
N HIS A 219 12.29 0.30 -12.62
CA HIS A 219 11.58 1.30 -13.42
C HIS A 219 10.59 0.66 -14.40
N ARG A 220 9.75 -0.17 -13.81
CA ARG A 220 8.66 -0.88 -14.46
C ARG A 220 7.51 -0.83 -13.48
N ALA A 221 6.34 -0.48 -13.97
CA ALA A 221 5.24 -0.05 -13.11
C ALA A 221 4.88 -1.10 -12.03
N LEU A 222 4.80 -2.39 -12.38
CA LEU A 222 4.42 -3.43 -11.43
C LEU A 222 5.48 -3.66 -10.34
N GLU A 223 6.76 -3.63 -10.69
CA GLU A 223 7.85 -3.73 -9.72
C GLU A 223 7.85 -2.52 -8.75
N ASP A 224 7.61 -1.32 -9.26
CA ASP A 224 7.60 -0.11 -8.45
C ASP A 224 6.40 -0.06 -7.49
N ILE A 225 5.25 -0.64 -7.86
CA ILE A 225 4.12 -0.89 -6.94
C ILE A 225 4.53 -1.84 -5.81
N ARG A 226 5.16 -2.98 -6.14
CA ARG A 226 5.59 -3.96 -5.11
C ARG A 226 6.54 -3.31 -4.11
N GLU A 227 7.49 -2.51 -4.59
CA GLU A 227 8.41 -1.75 -3.72
C GLU A 227 7.67 -0.72 -2.87
N SER A 228 6.65 -0.05 -3.41
CA SER A 228 5.83 0.91 -2.68
C SER A 228 5.01 0.26 -1.55
N ILE A 229 4.47 -0.95 -1.79
CA ILE A 229 3.74 -1.73 -0.77
C ILE A 229 4.69 -2.14 0.36
N GLU A 230 5.86 -2.67 0.02
CA GLU A 230 6.87 -3.07 1.02
C GLU A 230 7.42 -1.87 1.80
N GLU A 231 7.59 -0.72 1.15
CA GLU A 231 7.93 0.54 1.82
C GLU A 231 6.85 0.95 2.83
N LEU A 232 5.56 0.89 2.47
CA LEU A 232 4.48 1.24 3.39
C LEU A 232 4.36 0.25 4.55
N LYS A 233 4.53 -1.06 4.30
CA LYS A 233 4.63 -2.08 5.37
C LYS A 233 5.77 -1.77 6.32
N PHE A 234 6.93 -1.38 5.80
CA PHE A 234 8.07 -0.99 6.62
C PHE A 234 7.71 0.18 7.54
N TYR A 235 7.08 1.25 7.03
CA TYR A 235 6.66 2.36 7.89
C TYR A 235 5.61 1.93 8.92
N ARG A 236 4.60 1.13 8.52
CA ARG A 236 3.57 0.60 9.42
C ARG A 236 4.19 -0.11 10.63
N SER A 237 5.21 -0.95 10.41
CA SER A 237 5.86 -1.74 11.47
C SER A 237 6.89 -0.96 12.32
N ASN A 238 7.33 0.24 11.90
CA ASN A 238 8.42 0.96 12.57
C ASN A 238 8.01 2.30 13.19
N VAL A 239 7.02 3.01 12.63
CA VAL A 239 6.68 4.37 13.09
C VAL A 239 5.24 4.54 13.56
N PHE A 240 4.32 3.68 13.14
CA PHE A 240 2.95 3.73 13.62
C PHE A 240 2.81 2.97 14.93
N ARG A 241 1.90 3.44 15.80
CA ARG A 241 1.59 2.74 17.03
C ARG A 241 0.96 1.39 16.70
N GLU A 242 1.46 0.32 17.30
CA GLU A 242 0.80 -0.98 17.25
C GLU A 242 -0.64 -0.86 17.77
N VAL A 243 -1.57 -1.45 17.02
CA VAL A 243 -2.96 -1.55 17.44
C VAL A 243 -3.17 -3.00 17.82
N GLU A 244 -3.35 -3.27 19.12
CA GLU A 244 -3.84 -4.55 19.61
C GLU A 244 -5.10 -4.94 18.80
N PRO A 245 -5.23 -6.20 18.35
CA PRO A 245 -6.43 -6.63 17.65
C PRO A 245 -7.64 -6.26 18.49
N SER A 246 -8.49 -5.36 17.99
CA SER A 246 -9.65 -4.91 18.74
C SER A 246 -10.52 -6.13 19.04
N VAL A 247 -10.55 -6.56 20.30
CA VAL A 247 -11.52 -7.52 20.79
C VAL A 247 -12.90 -6.92 20.50
N GLY A 248 -13.57 -7.48 19.49
CA GLY A 248 -14.89 -7.13 18.96
C GLY A 248 -15.53 -5.89 19.56
N LEU A 249 -15.19 -4.70 19.05
CA LEU A 249 -16.08 -3.56 19.22
C LEU A 249 -17.27 -3.76 18.27
N PRO A 250 -18.51 -3.64 18.74
CA PRO A 250 -19.69 -3.81 17.90
C PRO A 250 -19.62 -2.80 16.76
N LYS A 251 -19.77 -3.30 15.53
CA LYS A 251 -19.94 -2.46 14.33
C LYS A 251 -21.10 -1.50 14.64
N HIS A 252 -20.83 -0.21 14.65
CA HIS A 252 -21.85 0.81 14.91
C HIS A 252 -23.00 0.67 13.90
N PRO A 253 -24.24 0.97 14.33
CA PRO A 253 -25.47 0.67 13.59
C PRO A 253 -25.59 1.41 12.25
#